data_AF-A0A7J2KL14-F1
#
_entry.id   AF-A0A7J2KL14-F1
#
_cell.length_a   1.000
_cell.length_b   1.000
_cell.length_c   1.000
_cell.angle_alpha   90.00
_cell.angle_beta   90.00
_cell.angle_gamma   90.00
#
_symmetry.space_group_name_H-M   'P 1'
#
loop_
_entity.id
_entity.type
_entity.pdbx_description
1 polymer ?
#
loop_
_entity_poly.entity_id
_entity_poly.type
_entity_poly.pdbx_seq_one_letter_code
_entity_poly.pdbx_strand_id
1 'polypeptide(L)'
;MQPAFSDPAHPEQNGRHERMHRDLKASCAKPSAYDLRAQQRRLNHFVKEYNHIRPHEALGMETPASVHNFSARPFPEKIPNFDYDSEMKVLKVTQNGSMRWGAYNWVYLSASLQGKYVGALETGNGIWRVFYRNVFLGFFNENELRTKEKSVRLETNLV
;
A
#
# COMPACT_ATOMS: atom_id res chain seq x y z
N MET A 1 8.73 10.25 1.40
CA MET A 1 9.15 8.88 1.78
C MET A 1 8.38 7.91 0.89
N GLN A 2 9.07 7.16 0.03
CA GLN A 2 8.46 6.05 -0.70
C GLN A 2 8.39 4.83 0.22
N PRO A 3 7.31 4.05 0.19
CA PRO A 3 7.25 2.80 0.95
C PRO A 3 8.29 1.82 0.41
N ALA A 4 9.06 1.20 1.31
CA ALA A 4 9.92 0.07 0.99
C ALA A 4 9.13 -1.22 1.24
N PHE A 5 9.11 -2.12 0.27
CA PHE A 5 8.45 -3.41 0.36
C PHE A 5 9.51 -4.51 0.40
N SER A 6 9.23 -5.60 1.10
CA SER A 6 9.98 -6.84 0.95
C SER A 6 9.71 -7.45 -0.42
N ASP A 7 10.68 -8.17 -0.96
CA ASP A 7 10.51 -8.87 -2.22
C ASP A 7 9.44 -9.97 -2.11
N PRO A 8 8.68 -10.23 -3.19
CA PRO A 8 7.70 -11.31 -3.19
C PRO A 8 8.34 -12.66 -2.86
N ALA A 9 7.72 -13.41 -1.94
CA ALA A 9 8.19 -14.73 -1.49
C ALA A 9 9.55 -14.75 -0.74
N HIS A 10 9.97 -13.62 -0.15
CA HIS A 10 11.19 -13.52 0.66
C HIS A 10 10.90 -13.27 2.16
N PRO A 11 10.44 -14.29 2.92
CA PRO A 11 10.12 -14.15 4.35
C PRO A 11 11.35 -13.82 5.23
N GLU A 12 12.54 -14.23 4.81
CA GLU A 12 13.79 -13.97 5.52
C GLU A 12 14.09 -12.48 5.71
N GLN A 13 13.55 -11.61 4.84
CA GLN A 13 13.67 -10.16 4.95
C GLN A 13 12.89 -9.58 6.15
N ASN A 14 11.94 -10.34 6.71
CA ASN A 14 11.06 -9.91 7.81
C ASN A 14 11.46 -10.50 9.18
N GLY A 15 12.64 -11.09 9.30
CA GLY A 15 13.05 -11.85 10.49
C GLY A 15 12.97 -11.08 11.82
N ARG A 16 13.23 -9.76 11.82
CA ARG A 16 13.07 -8.92 13.04
C ARG A 16 11.61 -8.83 13.49
N HIS A 17 10.70 -8.64 12.54
CA HIS A 17 9.27 -8.55 12.80
C HIS A 17 8.70 -9.91 13.25
N GLU A 18 9.12 -10.99 12.60
CA GLU A 18 8.72 -12.34 12.98
C GLU A 18 9.22 -12.77 14.36
N ARG A 19 10.46 -12.38 14.73
CA ARG A 19 10.99 -12.62 16.08
C ARG A 19 10.19 -11.87 17.14
N MET A 20 9.86 -10.59 16.91
CA MET A 20 9.00 -9.83 17.82
C MET A 20 7.62 -10.50 17.99
N HIS A 21 7.01 -10.96 16.90
CA HIS A 21 5.74 -11.71 16.97
C HIS A 21 5.84 -13.01 17.76
N ARG A 22 6.97 -13.71 17.70
CA ARG A 22 7.20 -14.92 18.49
C ARG A 22 7.24 -14.60 19.99
N ASP A 23 7.98 -13.56 20.38
CA ASP A 23 8.10 -13.12 21.77
C ASP A 23 6.76 -12.65 22.33
N LEU A 24 6.00 -11.85 21.56
CA LEU A 24 4.64 -11.44 21.91
C LEU A 24 3.73 -12.64 22.19
N LYS A 25 3.75 -13.64 21.30
CA LYS A 25 2.92 -14.85 21.46
C LYS A 25 3.32 -15.64 22.70
N ALA A 26 4.62 -15.77 22.97
CA ALA A 26 5.12 -16.45 24.16
C ALA A 26 4.68 -15.73 25.43
N SER A 27 4.81 -14.40 25.50
CA SER A 27 4.49 -13.63 26.71
C SER A 27 3.00 -13.42 26.95
N CYS A 28 2.17 -13.33 25.90
CA CYS A 28 0.78 -12.91 26.04
C CYS A 28 -0.25 -13.97 25.64
N ALA A 29 0.08 -14.89 24.73
CA ALA A 29 -0.91 -15.72 24.03
C ALA A 29 -0.72 -17.23 24.24
N LYS A 30 0.27 -17.67 25.03
CA LYS A 30 0.57 -19.08 25.29
C LYS A 30 0.83 -19.36 26.77
N PRO A 31 -0.21 -19.67 27.58
CA PRO A 31 -1.62 -19.65 27.23
C PRO A 31 -2.19 -18.23 27.16
N SER A 32 -3.31 -18.05 26.44
CA SER A 32 -4.07 -16.80 26.48
C SER A 32 -4.59 -16.51 27.89
N ALA A 33 -4.93 -15.25 28.16
CA ALA A 33 -5.61 -14.90 29.40
C ALA A 33 -7.04 -15.43 29.42
N TYR A 34 -7.63 -15.46 30.60
CA TYR A 34 -8.99 -15.97 30.84
C TYR A 34 -10.07 -15.15 30.12
N ASP A 35 -9.90 -13.83 30.05
CA ASP A 35 -10.84 -12.90 29.41
C ASP A 35 -10.10 -11.80 28.61
N LEU A 36 -10.86 -11.03 27.83
CA LEU A 36 -10.31 -9.96 26.99
C LEU A 36 -9.67 -8.82 27.80
N ARG A 37 -10.18 -8.51 29.00
CA ARG A 37 -9.60 -7.45 29.85
C ARG A 37 -8.24 -7.88 30.40
N ALA A 38 -8.13 -9.14 30.82
CA ALA A 38 -6.89 -9.74 31.26
C ALA A 38 -5.88 -9.86 30.12
N GLN A 39 -6.34 -10.21 28.92
CA GLN A 39 -5.50 -10.24 27.72
C GLN A 39 -4.95 -8.86 27.40
N GLN A 40 -5.79 -7.81 27.45
CA GLN A 40 -5.34 -6.44 27.23
C GLN A 40 -4.30 -5.99 28.27
N ARG A 41 -4.46 -6.37 29.54
CA ARG A 41 -3.45 -6.08 30.57
C ARG A 41 -2.10 -6.75 30.26
N ARG A 42 -2.10 -8.00 29.79
CA ARG A 42 -0.87 -8.69 29.35
C ARG A 42 -0.22 -8.00 28.16
N LEU A 43 -1.01 -7.62 27.15
CA LEU A 43 -0.52 -6.88 25.98
C LEU A 43 0.08 -5.53 26.38
N ASN A 44 -0.59 -4.77 27.25
CA ASN A 44 -0.08 -3.50 27.76
C ASN A 44 1.24 -3.67 28.52
N HIS A 45 1.35 -4.73 29.34
CA HIS A 45 2.59 -5.05 30.04
C HIS A 45 3.72 -5.38 29.07
N PHE A 46 3.47 -6.24 28.09
CA PHE A 46 4.45 -6.59 27.06
C PHE A 46 4.92 -5.36 26.29
N VAL A 47 4.01 -4.48 25.85
CA VAL A 47 4.37 -3.24 25.14
C VAL A 47 5.28 -2.36 26.01
N LYS A 48 4.96 -2.22 27.31
CA LYS A 48 5.79 -1.44 28.24
C LYS A 48 7.17 -2.06 28.41
N GLU A 49 7.24 -3.36 28.64
CA GLU A 49 8.50 -4.09 28.84
C GLU A 49 9.36 -4.04 27.58
N TYR A 50 8.80 -4.42 26.43
CA TYR A 50 9.50 -4.48 25.15
C TYR A 50 10.06 -3.13 24.72
N ASN A 51 9.28 -2.05 24.89
CA ASN A 51 9.70 -0.73 24.42
C ASN A 51 10.60 0.01 25.40
N HIS A 52 10.42 -0.14 26.72
CA HIS A 52 11.06 0.72 27.72
C HIS A 52 12.01 -0.01 28.70
N ILE A 53 11.98 -1.33 28.78
CA ILE A 53 12.76 -2.10 29.76
C ILE A 53 13.78 -3.01 29.08
N ARG A 54 13.39 -3.67 27.98
CA ARG A 54 14.22 -4.68 27.32
C ARG A 54 15.22 -4.02 26.35
N PRO A 55 16.54 -4.09 26.61
CA PRO A 55 17.55 -3.66 25.66
C PRO A 55 17.66 -4.65 24.51
N HIS A 56 17.89 -4.16 23.29
CA HIS A 56 18.02 -5.00 22.10
C HIS A 56 19.45 -4.93 21.53
N GLU A 57 20.07 -6.08 21.29
CA GLU A 57 21.42 -6.16 20.70
C GLU A 57 21.50 -5.44 19.34
N ALA A 58 20.45 -5.55 18.52
CA ALA A 58 20.37 -4.87 17.23
C ALA A 58 20.33 -3.32 17.33
N LEU A 59 20.10 -2.80 18.54
CA LEU A 59 20.11 -1.37 18.88
C LEU A 59 21.30 -1.01 19.79
N GLY A 60 22.35 -1.85 19.85
CA GLY A 60 23.52 -1.57 20.70
C GLY A 60 23.22 -1.64 22.19
N MET A 61 22.29 -2.52 22.60
CA MET A 61 21.79 -2.63 23.98
C MET A 61 20.97 -1.43 24.48
N GLU A 62 20.46 -0.61 23.56
CA GLU A 62 19.45 0.40 23.87
C GLU A 62 18.03 -0.17 23.77
N THR A 63 17.06 0.55 24.36
CA THR A 63 15.64 0.19 24.29
C THR A 63 15.01 0.74 23.01
N PRO A 64 13.96 0.10 22.45
CA PRO A 64 13.24 0.66 21.30
C PRO A 64 12.76 2.10 21.52
N ALA A 65 12.25 2.42 22.71
CA ALA A 65 11.74 3.77 22.99
C ALA A 65 12.85 4.83 23.05
N SER A 66 14.09 4.48 23.40
CA SER A 66 15.20 5.45 23.46
C SER A 66 15.73 5.82 22.08
N VAL A 67 15.65 4.91 21.11
CA VAL A 67 16.08 5.17 19.72
C VAL A 67 14.94 5.67 18.82
N HIS A 68 13.68 5.46 19.22
CA HIS A 68 12.54 5.80 18.38
C HIS A 68 12.33 7.31 18.32
N ASN A 69 12.40 7.86 17.11
CA ASN A 69 12.00 9.24 16.84
C ASN A 69 10.56 9.26 16.34
N PHE A 70 9.68 9.93 17.08
CA PHE A 70 8.29 10.09 16.66
C PHE A 70 8.22 10.92 15.39
N SER A 71 7.44 10.44 14.43
CA SER A 71 7.17 11.20 13.21
C SER A 71 6.41 12.47 13.55
N ALA A 72 7.02 13.64 13.28
CA ALA A 72 6.33 14.93 13.34
C ALA A 72 5.26 15.11 12.25
N ARG A 73 5.19 14.18 11.28
CA ARG A 73 4.17 14.21 10.23
C ARG A 73 2.79 13.96 10.83
N PRO A 74 1.83 14.90 10.72
CA PRO A 74 0.49 14.69 11.22
C PRO A 74 -0.22 13.59 10.41
N PHE A 75 -1.04 12.80 11.09
CA PHE A 75 -1.96 11.88 10.44
C PHE A 75 -3.20 12.66 9.98
N PRO A 76 -3.49 12.76 8.66
CA PRO A 76 -4.64 13.53 8.20
C PRO A 76 -5.94 12.75 8.44
N GLU A 77 -6.89 13.35 9.17
CA GLU A 77 -8.23 12.76 9.38
C GLU A 77 -9.04 12.66 8.08
N LYS A 78 -8.83 13.59 7.15
CA LYS A 78 -9.45 13.61 5.83
C LYS A 78 -8.37 13.54 4.77
N ILE A 79 -8.51 12.59 3.86
CA ILE A 79 -7.62 12.48 2.71
C ILE A 79 -7.94 13.64 1.76
N PRO A 80 -6.98 14.52 1.43
CA PRO A 80 -7.23 15.61 0.51
C PRO A 80 -7.58 15.09 -0.88
N ASN A 81 -8.36 15.88 -1.61
CA ASN A 81 -8.54 15.67 -3.04
C ASN A 81 -7.18 15.73 -3.73
N PHE A 82 -7.04 14.95 -4.79
CA PHE A 82 -5.82 14.93 -5.58
C PHE A 82 -6.13 15.60 -6.92
N ASP A 83 -5.48 16.72 -7.17
CA ASP A 83 -5.62 17.46 -8.41
C ASP A 83 -4.63 16.88 -9.42
N TYR A 84 -5.18 16.34 -10.50
CA TYR A 84 -4.40 15.91 -11.66
C TYR A 84 -4.06 17.11 -12.53
N ASP A 85 -2.97 16.99 -13.28
CA ASP A 85 -2.59 18.00 -14.26
C ASP A 85 -3.73 18.21 -15.30
N SER A 86 -3.92 19.45 -15.75
CA SER A 86 -4.91 19.80 -16.78
C SER A 86 -4.72 19.05 -18.09
N GLU A 87 -3.50 18.62 -18.40
CA GLU A 87 -3.18 17.81 -19.58
C GLU A 87 -3.65 16.35 -19.43
N MET A 88 -3.96 15.91 -18.21
CA MET A 88 -4.42 14.54 -17.96
C MET A 88 -5.93 14.40 -18.11
N LYS A 89 -6.33 13.35 -18.80
CA LYS A 89 -7.72 12.91 -18.83
C LYS A 89 -8.06 12.17 -17.53
N VAL A 90 -8.86 12.81 -16.68
CA VAL A 90 -9.27 12.25 -15.40
C VAL A 90 -10.52 11.37 -15.56
N LEU A 91 -10.41 10.10 -15.17
CA LEU A 91 -11.47 9.11 -15.32
C LEU A 91 -11.73 8.41 -13.99
N LYS A 92 -13.01 8.09 -13.74
CA LYS A 92 -13.41 7.31 -12.57
C LYS A 92 -13.36 5.82 -12.89
N VAL A 93 -12.76 5.06 -12.00
CA VAL A 93 -12.71 3.60 -12.06
C VAL A 93 -14.03 3.01 -11.56
N THR A 94 -14.63 2.14 -12.35
CA THR A 94 -15.89 1.45 -12.04
C THR A 94 -15.67 0.27 -11.10
N GLN A 95 -16.78 -0.32 -10.63
CA GLN A 95 -16.75 -1.41 -9.64
C GLN A 95 -16.04 -2.68 -10.13
N ASN A 96 -15.92 -2.88 -11.45
CA ASN A 96 -15.14 -3.99 -12.02
C ASN A 96 -13.62 -3.70 -12.10
N GLY A 97 -13.14 -2.53 -11.63
CA GLY A 97 -11.72 -2.16 -11.67
C GLY A 97 -11.25 -1.59 -13.01
N SER A 98 -12.16 -1.30 -13.93
CA SER A 98 -11.87 -0.70 -15.23
C SER A 98 -12.23 0.78 -15.28
N MET A 99 -11.66 1.50 -16.24
CA MET A 99 -12.12 2.84 -16.63
C MET A 99 -12.75 2.79 -18.02
N ARG A 100 -13.80 3.58 -18.24
CA ARG A 100 -14.43 3.71 -19.56
C ARG A 100 -13.58 4.60 -20.46
N TRP A 101 -13.23 4.10 -21.64
CA TRP A 101 -12.44 4.82 -22.63
C TRP A 101 -13.26 5.07 -23.90
N GLY A 102 -13.70 6.31 -24.09
CA GLY A 102 -14.62 6.65 -25.18
C GLY A 102 -16.01 6.01 -24.99
N ALA A 103 -16.71 5.77 -26.10
CA ALA A 103 -18.09 5.28 -26.05
C ALA A 103 -18.18 3.78 -25.69
N TYR A 104 -17.29 2.94 -26.23
CA TYR A 104 -17.46 1.47 -26.21
C TYR A 104 -16.30 0.70 -25.56
N ASN A 105 -15.16 1.35 -25.28
CA ASN A 105 -13.97 0.63 -24.84
C ASN A 105 -13.78 0.73 -23.31
N TRP A 106 -13.09 -0.27 -22.76
CA TRP A 106 -12.80 -0.37 -21.34
C TRP A 106 -11.33 -0.73 -21.14
N VAL A 107 -10.66 -0.01 -20.25
CA VAL A 107 -9.27 -0.29 -19.85
C VAL A 107 -9.29 -0.79 -18.42
N TYR A 108 -8.87 -2.03 -18.20
CA TYR A 108 -8.80 -2.63 -16.87
C TYR A 108 -7.52 -2.19 -16.15
N LEU A 109 -7.67 -1.72 -14.91
CA LEU A 109 -6.56 -1.26 -14.08
C LEU A 109 -6.33 -2.24 -12.92
N SER A 110 -7.22 -2.22 -11.94
CA SER A 110 -7.17 -3.05 -10.74
C SER A 110 -8.46 -2.89 -9.94
N ALA A 111 -8.91 -3.96 -9.30
CA ALA A 111 -10.00 -3.91 -8.33
C ALA A 111 -9.71 -2.99 -7.12
N SER A 112 -8.45 -2.77 -6.78
CA SER A 112 -8.07 -1.88 -5.65
C SER A 112 -8.42 -0.40 -5.87
N LEU A 113 -8.64 0.01 -7.12
CA LEU A 113 -8.94 1.39 -7.50
C LEU A 113 -10.43 1.67 -7.68
N GLN A 114 -11.32 0.74 -7.33
CA GLN A 114 -12.77 0.90 -7.44
C GLN A 114 -13.25 2.23 -6.82
N GLY A 115 -13.99 3.02 -7.60
CA GLY A 115 -14.54 4.31 -7.19
C GLY A 115 -13.51 5.45 -7.09
N LYS A 116 -12.22 5.19 -7.38
CA LYS A 116 -11.17 6.21 -7.39
C LYS A 116 -11.05 6.86 -8.76
N TYR A 117 -10.43 8.04 -8.79
CA TYR A 117 -10.08 8.75 -10.01
C TYR A 117 -8.63 8.48 -10.38
N VAL A 118 -8.38 8.30 -11.68
CA VAL A 118 -7.05 8.11 -12.28
C VAL A 118 -6.85 9.14 -13.37
N GLY A 119 -5.61 9.56 -13.59
CA GLY A 119 -5.22 10.45 -14.69
C GLY A 119 -4.57 9.65 -15.81
N ALA A 120 -4.97 9.90 -17.05
CA ALA A 120 -4.32 9.36 -18.25
C ALA A 120 -3.66 10.50 -19.04
N LEU A 121 -2.35 10.40 -19.30
CA LEU A 121 -1.57 11.37 -20.05
C LEU A 121 -1.16 10.78 -21.41
N GLU A 122 -1.44 11.50 -22.50
CA GLU A 122 -1.03 11.06 -23.83
C GLU A 122 0.47 11.28 -24.01
N THR A 123 1.18 10.27 -24.48
CA THR A 123 2.63 10.34 -24.80
C THR A 123 2.86 10.44 -26.31
N GLY A 124 1.82 10.25 -27.12
CA GLY A 124 1.84 10.28 -28.59
C GLY A 124 1.50 8.93 -29.22
N ASN A 125 1.14 8.94 -30.51
CA ASN A 125 0.76 7.75 -31.28
C ASN A 125 -0.37 6.90 -30.66
N GLY A 126 -1.23 7.52 -29.85
CA GLY A 126 -2.30 6.81 -29.15
C GLY A 126 -1.85 6.01 -27.92
N ILE A 127 -0.61 6.21 -27.45
CA ILE A 127 -0.10 5.59 -26.21
C ILE A 127 -0.39 6.50 -25.02
N TRP A 128 -1.02 5.94 -24.01
CA TRP A 128 -1.44 6.64 -22.81
C TRP A 128 -0.77 6.09 -21.56
N ARG A 129 -0.25 6.98 -20.72
CA ARG A 129 0.29 6.68 -19.39
C ARG A 129 -0.77 6.90 -18.34
N VAL A 130 -1.05 5.89 -17.52
CA VAL A 130 -2.07 5.98 -16.48
C VAL A 130 -1.43 6.08 -15.10
N PHE A 131 -1.97 6.99 -14.30
CA PHE A 131 -1.52 7.29 -12.95
C PHE A 131 -2.69 7.24 -11.97
N TYR A 132 -2.45 6.67 -10.79
CA TYR A 132 -3.26 6.94 -9.62
C TYR A 132 -2.48 7.87 -8.70
N ARG A 133 -2.95 9.11 -8.56
CA ARG A 133 -2.21 10.19 -7.91
C ARG A 133 -0.83 10.34 -8.55
N ASN A 134 0.22 10.25 -7.75
CA ASN A 134 1.62 10.28 -8.16
C ASN A 134 2.20 8.88 -8.45
N VAL A 135 1.38 7.82 -8.48
CA VAL A 135 1.82 6.44 -8.71
C VAL A 135 1.53 6.06 -10.16
N PHE A 136 2.58 5.75 -10.91
CA PHE A 136 2.46 5.21 -12.27
C PHE A 136 1.88 3.79 -12.22
N LEU A 137 0.83 3.54 -13.00
CA LEU A 137 0.16 2.24 -13.06
C LEU A 137 0.55 1.43 -14.30
N GLY A 138 0.85 2.10 -15.41
CA GLY A 138 1.20 1.45 -16.67
C GLY A 138 0.77 2.25 -17.90
N PHE A 139 0.98 1.65 -19.06
CA PHE A 139 0.62 2.14 -20.38
C PHE A 139 -0.58 1.35 -20.94
N PHE A 140 -1.33 1.98 -21.86
CA PHE A 140 -2.17 1.27 -22.82
C PHE A 140 -2.17 1.99 -24.16
N ASN A 141 -2.40 1.25 -25.24
CA ASN A 141 -2.52 1.78 -26.60
C ASN A 141 -4.00 1.87 -27.01
N GLU A 142 -4.47 3.05 -27.36
CA GLU A 142 -5.88 3.24 -27.74
C GLU A 142 -6.23 2.63 -29.10
N ASN A 143 -5.24 2.43 -29.97
CA ASN A 143 -5.45 1.82 -31.28
C ASN A 143 -5.79 0.32 -31.15
N GLU A 144 -5.25 -0.34 -30.13
CA GLU A 144 -5.56 -1.75 -29.82
C GLU A 144 -6.96 -1.93 -29.23
N LEU A 145 -7.51 -0.87 -28.62
CA LEU A 145 -8.88 -0.89 -28.11
C LEU A 145 -9.93 -0.90 -29.23
N ARG A 146 -9.59 -0.43 -30.44
CA ARG A 146 -10.55 -0.35 -31.56
C ARG A 146 -10.89 -1.71 -32.16
N THR A 147 -10.09 -2.76 -31.91
CA THR A 147 -10.20 -4.01 -32.65
C THR A 147 -11.10 -5.07 -32.00
N LYS A 148 -11.65 -4.88 -30.78
CA LYS A 148 -12.67 -5.77 -30.14
C LYS A 148 -13.09 -5.25 -28.77
N GLU A 149 -14.23 -5.72 -28.28
CA GLU A 149 -14.72 -5.63 -26.89
C GLU A 149 -13.79 -6.34 -25.87
N LYS A 150 -12.51 -5.96 -25.82
CA LYS A 150 -11.52 -6.55 -24.92
C LYS A 150 -11.12 -5.52 -23.86
N SER A 151 -11.14 -5.94 -22.60
CA SER A 151 -10.48 -5.19 -21.54
C SER A 151 -8.97 -5.27 -21.74
N VAL A 152 -8.34 -4.17 -22.12
CA VAL A 152 -6.87 -4.07 -22.13
C VAL A 152 -6.42 -3.85 -20.70
N ARG A 153 -5.51 -4.70 -20.24
CA ARG A 153 -4.84 -4.55 -18.96
C ARG A 153 -3.66 -3.61 -19.14
N LEU A 154 -3.40 -2.75 -18.15
CA LEU A 154 -2.21 -1.92 -18.18
C LEU A 154 -0.93 -2.76 -18.22
N GLU A 155 0.00 -2.36 -19.08
CA GLU A 155 1.35 -2.91 -19.14
C GLU A 155 2.34 -1.95 -18.48
N THR A 156 3.29 -2.48 -17.71
CA THR A 156 4.30 -1.64 -17.03
C THR A 156 5.48 -1.30 -17.95
N ASN A 157 5.60 -1.98 -19.08
CA ASN A 157 6.61 -1.77 -20.10
C ASN A 157 5.97 -1.17 -21.37
N LEU A 158 6.70 -0.30 -22.06
CA LEU A 158 6.35 0.11 -23.43
C LEU A 158 6.68 -1.06 -24.37
N VAL A 159 5.68 -1.57 -25.07
CA VAL A 159 5.87 -2.44 -26.26
C VAL A 159 5.55 -1.61 -27.49
#